data_AF-A0A7S1H8I9-F1
#
_entry.id   AF-A0A7S1H8I9-F1
#
_cell.length_a   1.000
_cell.length_b   1.000
_cell.length_c   1.000
_cell.angle_alpha   90.00
_cell.angle_beta   90.00
_cell.angle_gamma   90.00
#
_symmetry.space_group_name_H-M   'P 1'
#
loop_
_entity.id
_entity.type
_entity.pdbx_description
1 polymer ?
#
loop_
_entity_poly.entity_id
_entity_poly.type
_entity_poly.pdbx_seq_one_letter_code
_entity_poly.pdbx_strand_id
1 'polypeptide(L)'
;DASDAATSEWTIHNIPAVHSVLDVSDLRQRGEACVSLLAGVAKGERQGEVQTMLVALNSLGRVAVKRTHLLSQIEPHLGEALTMARPDTPSQHIQHLHMTLKSIFLGLLKLPSCSAYAAVLGEHLHSLGADVLAEAARRQMEKTRAMASRSRASKRSAHPGLLERDREAGKRQRGVQQSALSAMQAKLPLSLP
;
A
#
# COMPACT_ATOMS: atom_id res chain seq x y z
N ASP A 1 22.87 -24.32 -9.28
CA ASP A 1 22.18 -24.23 -7.99
C ASP A 1 21.94 -22.80 -7.57
N ALA A 2 20.81 -22.58 -6.90
CA ALA A 2 20.27 -21.32 -6.36
C ALA A 2 19.48 -20.41 -7.33
N SER A 3 18.27 -20.83 -7.70
CA SER A 3 17.20 -19.92 -8.11
C SER A 3 15.85 -20.53 -7.76
N ASP A 4 14.93 -19.71 -7.25
CA ASP A 4 13.50 -19.98 -7.02
C ASP A 4 13.05 -20.75 -5.76
N ALA A 5 13.70 -20.51 -4.62
CA ALA A 5 12.91 -20.38 -3.39
C ALA A 5 12.31 -18.95 -3.35
N ALA A 6 11.42 -18.65 -4.31
CA ALA A 6 10.44 -17.60 -4.09
C ALA A 6 9.68 -18.02 -2.84
N THR A 7 10.04 -17.46 -1.69
CA THR A 7 9.28 -17.64 -0.46
C THR A 7 7.87 -17.19 -0.78
N SER A 8 6.98 -18.17 -0.99
CA SER A 8 5.58 -17.96 -1.29
C SER A 8 5.02 -17.12 -0.14
N GLU A 9 4.94 -15.81 -0.36
CA GLU A 9 4.50 -14.90 0.68
C GLU A 9 3.05 -15.23 0.96
N TRP A 10 2.78 -15.81 2.13
CA TRP A 10 1.45 -16.20 2.52
C TRP A 10 0.63 -14.94 2.86
N THR A 11 -0.53 -14.82 2.24
CA THR A 11 -1.45 -13.69 2.36
C THR A 11 -2.88 -14.18 2.53
N ILE A 12 -3.80 -13.28 2.86
CA ILE A 12 -5.24 -13.60 2.90
C ILE A 12 -5.79 -14.12 1.57
N HIS A 13 -5.12 -13.87 0.44
CA HIS A 13 -5.52 -14.41 -0.86
C HIS A 13 -5.21 -15.90 -1.02
N ASN A 14 -4.41 -16.46 -0.12
CA ASN A 14 -4.14 -17.90 -0.06
C ASN A 14 -5.23 -18.66 0.72
N ILE A 15 -6.15 -17.95 1.38
CA ILE A 15 -7.28 -18.55 2.09
C ILE A 15 -8.42 -18.77 1.09
N PRO A 16 -9.00 -19.98 1.01
CA PRO A 16 -10.19 -20.23 0.20
C PRO A 16 -11.34 -19.29 0.56
N ALA A 17 -12.15 -18.90 -0.43
CA ALA A 17 -13.28 -17.99 -0.22
C ALA A 17 -14.30 -18.52 0.81
N VAL A 18 -14.41 -19.85 0.93
CA VAL A 18 -15.19 -20.52 1.97
C VAL A 18 -14.23 -21.33 2.82
N HIS A 19 -13.97 -20.89 4.03
CA HIS A 19 -13.13 -21.58 5.01
C HIS A 19 -13.92 -21.75 6.31
N SER A 20 -13.95 -22.96 6.86
CA SER A 20 -14.80 -23.29 8.03
C SER A 20 -14.35 -22.67 9.34
N VAL A 21 -13.10 -22.19 9.41
CA VAL A 21 -12.46 -21.67 10.64
C VAL A 21 -12.00 -20.23 10.51
N LEU A 22 -11.71 -19.76 9.30
CA LEU A 22 -11.03 -18.48 9.08
C LEU A 22 -11.98 -17.55 8.34
N ASP A 23 -12.39 -16.48 9.03
CA ASP A 23 -13.12 -15.39 8.40
C ASP A 23 -12.12 -14.37 7.83
N VAL A 24 -12.07 -14.26 6.51
CA VAL A 24 -11.17 -13.34 5.79
C VAL A 24 -11.49 -11.88 6.14
N SER A 25 -12.75 -11.54 6.41
CA SER A 25 -13.16 -10.19 6.80
C SER A 25 -12.64 -9.85 8.20
N ASP A 26 -12.81 -10.75 9.17
CA ASP A 26 -12.27 -10.60 10.53
C ASP A 26 -10.74 -10.49 10.50
N LEU A 27 -10.05 -11.34 9.73
CA LEU A 27 -8.59 -11.30 9.59
C LEU A 27 -8.09 -9.98 8.98
N ARG A 28 -8.82 -9.41 8.01
CA ARG A 28 -8.49 -8.07 7.46
C ARG A 28 -8.62 -7.00 8.53
N GLN A 29 -9.74 -6.98 9.26
CA GLN A 29 -9.99 -6.00 10.31
C GLN A 29 -8.94 -6.08 11.42
N ARG A 30 -8.56 -7.29 11.84
CA ARG A 30 -7.46 -7.51 12.80
C ARG A 30 -6.11 -7.04 12.27
N GLY A 31 -5.83 -7.29 10.99
CA GLY A 31 -4.62 -6.80 10.33
C GLY A 31 -4.53 -5.28 10.34
N GLU A 32 -5.61 -4.59 10.01
CA GLU A 32 -5.72 -3.13 10.05
C GLU A 32 -5.57 -2.59 11.49
N ALA A 33 -6.23 -3.21 12.46
CA ALA A 33 -6.08 -2.86 13.87
C ALA A 33 -4.62 -2.99 14.35
N CYS A 34 -3.90 -4.02 13.91
CA CYS A 34 -2.46 -4.17 14.19
C CYS A 34 -1.63 -3.03 13.58
N VAL A 35 -1.97 -2.55 12.38
CA VAL A 35 -1.31 -1.38 11.77
C VAL A 35 -1.56 -0.12 12.60
N SER A 36 -2.80 0.11 13.05
CA SER A 36 -3.13 1.25 13.92
C SER A 36 -2.39 1.19 15.26
N LEU A 37 -2.29 0.00 15.88
CA LEU A 37 -1.52 -0.18 17.11
C LEU A 37 -0.03 0.11 16.90
N LEU A 38 0.53 -0.32 15.78
CA LEU A 38 1.92 -0.06 15.42
C LEU A 38 2.17 1.42 15.15
N ALA A 39 1.22 2.12 14.55
CA ALA A 39 1.26 3.58 14.38
C ALA A 39 1.27 4.31 15.72
N GLY A 40 0.45 3.89 16.70
CA GLY A 40 0.49 4.46 18.06
C GLY A 40 1.85 4.28 18.75
N VAL A 41 2.52 3.14 18.54
CA VAL A 41 3.90 2.91 19.02
C VAL A 41 4.89 3.84 18.31
N ALA A 42 4.76 4.00 16.99
CA ALA A 42 5.60 4.92 16.22
C ALA A 42 5.41 6.39 16.62
N LYS A 43 4.27 6.75 17.22
CA LYS A 43 3.99 8.07 17.78
C LYS A 43 4.53 8.28 19.20
N GLY A 44 5.12 7.25 19.82
CA GLY A 44 5.54 7.33 21.21
C GLY A 44 4.37 7.53 22.19
N GLU A 45 3.13 7.22 21.78
CA GLU A 45 1.94 7.26 22.65
C GLU A 45 2.04 6.24 23.78
N ARG A 46 2.88 5.22 23.61
CA ARG A 46 3.29 4.28 24.65
C ARG A 46 4.68 4.68 25.10
N GLN A 47 4.86 4.89 26.41
CA GLN A 47 6.18 5.12 26.99
C GLN A 47 7.12 3.99 26.55
N GLY A 48 8.10 4.34 25.72
CA GLY A 48 8.98 3.39 25.06
C GLY A 48 10.26 4.08 24.64
N GLU A 49 11.34 3.30 24.58
CA GLU A 49 12.65 3.76 24.15
C GLU A 49 12.59 4.22 22.68
N VAL A 50 13.39 5.22 22.31
CA VAL A 50 13.47 5.73 20.91
C VAL A 50 13.71 4.58 19.92
N GLN A 51 14.44 3.54 20.33
CA GLN A 51 14.67 2.36 19.54
C GLN A 51 13.37 1.62 19.17
N THR A 52 12.41 1.52 20.09
CA THR A 52 11.10 0.91 19.83
C THR A 52 10.31 1.69 18.78
N MET A 53 10.35 3.02 18.87
CA MET A 53 9.73 3.90 17.88
C MET A 53 10.33 3.71 16.48
N LEU A 54 11.66 3.67 16.37
CA LEU A 54 12.36 3.44 15.10
C LEU A 54 12.05 2.06 14.50
N VAL A 55 11.93 1.02 15.34
CA VAL A 55 11.53 -0.33 14.91
C VAL A 55 10.08 -0.32 14.41
N ALA A 56 9.19 0.41 15.08
CA ALA A 56 7.80 0.54 14.65
C ALA A 56 7.68 1.25 13.29
N LEU A 57 8.41 2.35 13.09
CA LEU A 57 8.47 3.07 11.80
C LEU A 57 8.99 2.18 10.67
N ASN A 58 10.09 1.44 10.91
CA ASN A 58 10.61 0.48 9.93
C ASN A 58 9.59 -0.61 9.61
N SER A 59 8.88 -1.11 10.61
CA SER A 59 7.85 -2.13 10.43
C SER A 59 6.67 -1.61 9.62
N LEU A 60 6.21 -0.38 9.87
CA LEU A 60 5.20 0.30 9.05
C LEU A 60 5.66 0.47 7.60
N GLY A 61 6.92 0.89 7.39
CA GLY A 61 7.51 1.00 6.06
C GLY A 61 7.51 -0.33 5.31
N ARG A 62 7.86 -1.44 5.98
CA ARG A 62 7.81 -2.80 5.38
C ARG A 62 6.39 -3.22 5.04
N VAL A 63 5.42 -2.93 5.89
CA VAL A 63 4.00 -3.19 5.60
C VAL A 63 3.55 -2.39 4.39
N ALA A 64 3.85 -1.09 4.33
CA ALA A 64 3.51 -0.22 3.23
C ALA A 64 4.11 -0.69 1.89
N VAL A 65 5.37 -1.15 1.89
CA VAL A 65 6.03 -1.73 0.69
C VAL A 65 5.33 -3.02 0.24
N LYS A 66 5.00 -3.92 1.17
CA LYS A 66 4.41 -5.22 0.85
C LYS A 66 2.92 -5.17 0.56
N ARG A 67 2.20 -4.20 1.13
CA ARG A 67 0.74 -4.08 1.11
C ARG A 67 0.38 -2.61 0.84
N THR A 68 0.65 -2.15 -0.38
CA THR A 68 0.49 -0.74 -0.78
C THR A 68 -0.95 -0.21 -0.67
N HIS A 69 -1.96 -1.07 -0.57
CA HIS A 69 -3.34 -0.64 -0.31
C HIS A 69 -3.53 -0.03 1.10
N LEU A 70 -2.63 -0.33 2.05
CA LEU A 70 -2.63 0.26 3.38
C LEU A 70 -1.85 1.58 3.43
N LEU A 71 -1.26 2.02 2.32
CA LEU A 71 -0.43 3.22 2.30
C LEU A 71 -1.21 4.48 2.68
N SER A 72 -2.50 4.56 2.35
CA SER A 72 -3.37 5.68 2.77
C SER A 72 -3.48 5.82 4.29
N GLN A 73 -3.38 4.70 5.01
CA GLN A 73 -3.45 4.67 6.47
C GLN A 73 -2.07 4.89 7.09
N ILE A 74 -1.00 4.40 6.44
CA ILE A 74 0.36 4.41 6.99
C ILE A 74 1.08 5.74 6.72
N GLU A 75 0.92 6.30 5.53
CA GLU A 75 1.67 7.49 5.09
C GLU A 75 1.49 8.69 6.04
N PRO A 76 0.28 9.06 6.51
CA PRO A 76 0.12 10.18 7.43
C PRO A 76 0.94 10.01 8.71
N HIS A 77 1.06 8.79 9.23
CA HIS A 77 1.85 8.50 10.43
C HIS A 77 3.36 8.60 10.19
N LEU A 78 3.82 8.22 8.99
CA LEU A 78 5.22 8.40 8.61
C LEU A 78 5.55 9.89 8.42
N GLY A 79 4.61 10.67 7.88
CA GLY A 79 4.74 12.13 7.75
C GLY A 79 4.75 12.83 9.12
N GLU A 80 3.82 12.48 10.01
CA GLU A 80 3.78 13.00 11.39
C GLU A 80 5.10 12.73 12.13
N ALA A 81 5.73 11.56 11.92
CA ALA A 81 7.00 11.21 12.54
C ALA A 81 8.15 12.18 12.18
N LEU A 82 8.08 12.90 11.05
CA LEU A 82 9.05 13.96 10.72
C LEU A 82 9.02 15.12 11.70
N THR A 83 7.86 15.37 12.30
CA THR A 83 7.63 16.50 13.21
C THR A 83 7.84 16.14 14.69
N MET A 84 8.11 14.87 14.97
CA MET A 84 8.19 14.34 16.35
C MET A 84 9.50 14.63 17.07
N ALA A 85 10.48 15.27 16.42
CA ALA A 85 11.72 15.68 17.08
C ALA A 85 11.41 16.76 18.13
N ARG A 86 11.28 16.34 19.40
CA ARG A 86 11.17 17.26 20.53
C ARG A 86 12.48 18.03 20.70
N PRO A 87 12.47 19.27 21.21
CA PRO A 87 13.67 20.06 21.47
C PRO A 87 14.73 19.31 22.30
N ASP A 88 14.30 18.43 23.20
CA ASP A 88 15.16 17.66 24.10
C ASP A 88 15.65 16.33 23.50
N THR A 89 15.30 16.01 22.24
CA THR A 89 15.69 14.76 21.61
C THR A 89 17.17 14.82 21.24
N PRO A 90 18.01 13.84 21.64
CA PRO A 90 19.41 13.80 21.23
C PRO A 90 19.58 13.86 19.72
N SER A 91 20.53 14.67 19.22
CA SER A 91 20.75 14.87 17.78
C SER A 91 21.00 13.55 17.02
N GLN A 92 21.63 12.57 17.66
CA GLN A 92 21.85 11.22 17.09
C GLN A 92 20.53 10.49 16.82
N HIS A 93 19.55 10.62 17.73
CA HIS A 93 18.23 10.01 17.57
C HIS A 93 17.43 10.68 16.45
N ILE A 94 17.52 12.01 16.34
CA ILE A 94 16.91 12.76 15.22
C ILE A 94 17.52 12.33 13.89
N GLN A 95 18.85 12.19 13.82
CA GLN A 95 19.53 11.70 12.63
C GLN A 95 19.10 10.27 12.24
N HIS A 96 19.01 9.34 13.21
CA HIS A 96 18.53 7.99 12.96
C HIS A 96 17.08 7.95 12.48
N LEU A 97 16.21 8.79 13.04
CA LEU A 97 14.83 8.95 12.61
C LEU A 97 14.76 9.43 11.16
N HIS A 98 15.47 10.50 10.83
CA HIS A 98 15.53 11.05 9.47
C HIS A 98 16.07 10.04 8.46
N MET A 99 17.14 9.31 8.80
CA MET A 99 17.70 8.25 7.95
C MET A 99 16.71 7.11 7.72
N THR A 100 15.98 6.71 8.77
CA THR A 100 14.94 5.68 8.70
C THR A 100 13.81 6.10 7.78
N LEU A 101 13.23 7.28 7.99
CA LEU A 101 12.14 7.81 7.18
C LEU A 101 12.57 8.02 5.73
N LYS A 102 13.76 8.58 5.50
CA LYS A 102 14.36 8.72 4.16
C LYS A 102 14.45 7.39 3.43
N SER A 103 14.91 6.34 4.11
CA SER A 103 15.00 4.99 3.54
C SER A 103 13.61 4.45 3.16
N ILE A 104 12.63 4.60 4.05
CA ILE A 104 11.25 4.17 3.82
C ILE A 104 10.64 4.90 2.62
N PHE A 105 10.69 6.22 2.59
CA PHE A 105 10.11 7.03 1.51
C PHE A 105 10.76 6.75 0.16
N LEU A 106 12.10 6.61 0.11
CA LEU A 106 12.80 6.21 -1.12
C LEU A 106 12.39 4.79 -1.56
N GLY A 107 12.21 3.87 -0.61
CA GLY A 107 11.72 2.52 -0.90
C GLY A 107 10.33 2.54 -1.52
N LEU A 108 9.40 3.30 -0.94
CA LEU A 108 8.03 3.44 -1.43
C LEU A 108 7.97 4.15 -2.79
N LEU A 109 8.74 5.22 -2.98
CA LEU A 109 8.75 6.03 -4.20
C LEU A 109 9.25 5.25 -5.43
N LYS A 110 10.08 4.22 -5.23
CA LYS A 110 10.54 3.32 -6.30
C LYS A 110 9.44 2.37 -6.80
N LEU A 111 8.37 2.17 -6.03
CA LEU A 111 7.31 1.21 -6.36
C LEU A 111 6.27 1.83 -7.31
N PRO A 112 6.00 1.23 -8.48
CA PRO A 112 4.98 1.75 -9.40
C PRO A 112 3.57 1.84 -8.79
N SER A 113 3.25 0.94 -7.86
CA SER A 113 2.00 0.91 -7.11
C SER A 113 1.81 2.12 -6.18
N CYS A 114 2.88 2.83 -5.84
CA CYS A 114 2.85 4.02 -4.99
C CYS A 114 2.78 5.33 -5.81
N SER A 115 2.60 5.27 -7.14
CA SER A 115 2.62 6.46 -8.00
C SER A 115 1.60 7.55 -7.62
N ALA A 116 0.45 7.18 -7.05
CA ALA A 116 -0.53 8.14 -6.52
C ALA A 116 0.01 8.98 -5.34
N TYR A 117 1.02 8.47 -4.62
CA TYR A 117 1.67 9.12 -3.48
C TYR A 117 3.00 9.77 -3.86
N ALA A 118 3.40 9.75 -5.14
CA ALA A 118 4.73 10.21 -5.55
C ALA A 118 4.99 11.67 -5.18
N ALA A 119 3.96 12.54 -5.27
CA ALA A 119 4.04 13.95 -4.88
C ALA A 119 4.37 14.10 -3.40
N VAL A 120 3.51 13.58 -2.52
CA VAL A 120 3.66 13.62 -1.05
C VAL A 120 4.96 12.97 -0.58
N LEU A 121 5.31 11.78 -1.10
CA LEU A 121 6.59 11.14 -0.78
C LEU A 121 7.79 11.99 -1.20
N GLY A 122 7.66 12.76 -2.28
CA GLY A 122 8.70 13.70 -2.72
C GLY A 122 8.81 14.91 -1.82
N GLU A 123 7.69 15.45 -1.33
CA GLU A 123 7.66 16.56 -0.35
C GLU A 123 8.34 16.15 0.95
N HIS A 124 8.02 14.97 1.48
CA HIS A 124 8.69 14.43 2.68
C HIS A 124 10.20 14.26 2.47
N LEU A 125 10.62 13.79 1.28
CA LEU A 125 12.04 13.65 0.95
C LEU A 125 12.73 15.00 0.76
N HIS A 126 12.03 16.01 0.24
CA HIS A 126 12.52 17.39 0.16
C HIS A 126 12.79 17.96 1.56
N SER A 127 11.84 17.79 2.49
CA SER A 127 12.02 18.19 3.91
C SER A 127 13.22 17.48 4.57
N LEU A 128 13.60 16.30 4.09
CA LEU A 128 14.77 15.54 4.54
C LEU A 128 16.06 15.83 3.73
N GLY A 129 16.06 16.83 2.84
CA GLY A 129 17.21 17.18 1.99
C GLY A 129 17.62 16.05 1.02
N ALA A 130 16.65 15.31 0.48
CA ALA A 130 16.87 14.14 -0.34
C ALA A 130 16.40 14.30 -1.80
N ASP A 131 16.31 15.54 -2.31
CA ASP A 131 15.76 15.87 -3.64
C ASP A 131 16.36 15.06 -4.79
N VAL A 132 17.69 14.99 -4.84
CA VAL A 132 18.41 14.26 -5.89
C VAL A 132 18.05 12.77 -5.87
N LEU A 133 17.91 12.19 -4.68
CA LEU A 133 17.54 10.79 -4.50
C LEU A 133 16.06 10.55 -4.80
N ALA A 134 15.18 11.50 -4.46
CA ALA A 134 13.76 11.44 -4.77
C ALA A 134 13.52 11.46 -6.28
N GLU A 135 14.21 12.35 -7.00
CA GLU A 135 14.14 12.45 -8.45
C GLU A 135 14.67 11.18 -9.13
N ALA A 136 15.81 10.65 -8.66
CA ALA A 136 16.34 9.38 -9.15
C ALA A 136 15.35 8.21 -8.93
N ALA A 137 14.69 8.15 -7.76
CA ALA A 137 13.68 7.15 -7.44
C ALA A 137 12.43 7.27 -8.34
N ARG A 138 11.96 8.49 -8.60
CA ARG A 138 10.83 8.74 -9.53
C ARG A 138 11.14 8.27 -10.94
N ARG A 139 12.32 8.61 -11.47
CA ARG A 139 12.76 8.13 -12.80
C ARG A 139 12.83 6.61 -12.87
N GLN A 140 13.31 5.97 -11.81
CA GLN A 140 13.34 4.50 -11.72
C GLN A 140 11.92 3.90 -11.72
N MET A 141 11.00 4.47 -10.95
CA MET A 141 9.60 4.07 -10.92
C MET A 141 8.95 4.19 -12.31
N GLU A 142 9.13 5.32 -12.99
CA GLU A 142 8.59 5.57 -14.33
C GLU A 142 9.12 4.59 -15.36
N LYS A 143 10.44 4.33 -15.36
CA LYS A 143 11.07 3.33 -16.22
C LYS A 143 10.45 1.94 -15.98
N THR A 144 10.26 1.56 -14.70
CA THR A 144 9.67 0.28 -14.31
C THR A 144 8.21 0.16 -14.78
N ARG A 145 7.43 1.23 -14.62
CA ARG A 145 6.04 1.32 -15.08
C ARG A 145 5.92 1.23 -16.60
N ALA A 146 6.80 1.91 -17.33
CA ALA A 146 6.83 1.88 -18.79
C ALA A 146 7.15 0.46 -19.31
N MET A 147 8.13 -0.22 -18.72
CA MET A 147 8.48 -1.61 -19.08
C MET A 147 7.33 -2.58 -18.81
N ALA A 148 6.66 -2.47 -17.66
CA ALA A 148 5.49 -3.31 -17.34
C ALA A 148 4.33 -3.08 -18.32
N SER A 149 4.12 -1.84 -18.75
CA SER A 149 3.08 -1.47 -19.71
C SER A 149 3.37 -2.05 -21.11
N ARG A 150 4.62 -1.98 -21.57
CA ARG A 150 5.06 -2.59 -22.84
C ARG A 150 4.94 -4.11 -22.82
N SER A 151 5.31 -4.76 -21.72
CA SER A 151 5.15 -6.22 -21.56
C SER A 151 3.68 -6.64 -21.65
N ARG A 152 2.77 -5.91 -20.99
CA ARG A 152 1.32 -6.17 -21.09
C ARG A 152 0.77 -5.94 -22.50
N ALA A 153 1.21 -4.88 -23.19
CA ALA A 153 0.82 -4.63 -24.57
C ALA A 153 1.28 -5.75 -25.50
N SER A 154 2.53 -6.23 -25.34
CA SER A 154 3.08 -7.32 -26.13
C SER A 154 2.37 -8.67 -25.89
N LYS A 155 2.00 -8.98 -24.63
CA LYS A 155 1.16 -10.15 -24.31
C LYS A 155 -0.24 -10.04 -24.93
N ARG A 156 -0.83 -8.84 -24.99
CA ARG A 156 -2.15 -8.59 -25.60
C ARG A 156 -2.11 -8.74 -27.13
N SER A 157 -1.00 -8.38 -27.79
CA SER A 157 -0.83 -8.62 -29.23
C SER A 157 -0.52 -10.08 -29.57
N ALA A 158 0.10 -10.84 -28.65
CA ALA A 158 0.43 -12.25 -28.87
C ALA A 158 -0.76 -13.21 -28.71
N HIS A 159 -1.81 -12.83 -27.97
CA HIS A 159 -3.04 -13.62 -27.82
C HIS A 159 -4.31 -12.79 -28.06
N PRO A 160 -4.71 -12.57 -29.33
CA PRO A 160 -5.91 -11.81 -29.67
C PRO A 160 -7.21 -12.44 -29.12
N GLY A 161 -7.29 -13.78 -29.04
CA GLY A 161 -8.49 -14.51 -28.59
C GLY A 161 -8.80 -14.42 -27.09
N LEU A 162 -7.86 -13.98 -26.25
CA LEU A 162 -8.11 -13.70 -24.82
C LEU A 162 -8.87 -12.38 -24.63
N LEU A 163 -8.69 -11.41 -25.54
CA LEU A 163 -9.36 -10.12 -25.46
C LEU A 163 -10.86 -10.22 -25.75
N GLU A 164 -11.30 -11.13 -26.62
CA GLU A 164 -12.73 -11.34 -26.87
C GLU A 164 -13.42 -11.97 -25.65
N ARG A 165 -12.79 -12.99 -25.03
CA ARG A 165 -13.33 -13.62 -23.82
C ARG A 165 -13.38 -12.67 -22.61
N ASP A 166 -12.35 -11.85 -22.41
CA ASP A 166 -12.35 -10.85 -21.33
C ASP A 166 -13.36 -9.73 -21.60
N ARG A 167 -13.56 -9.34 -22.86
CA ARG A 167 -14.56 -8.33 -23.26
C ARG A 167 -15.99 -8.88 -23.14
N GLU A 168 -16.21 -10.17 -23.40
CA GLU A 168 -17.47 -10.85 -23.12
C GLU A 168 -17.72 -11.02 -21.62
N ALA A 169 -16.72 -11.42 -20.84
CA ALA A 169 -16.81 -11.54 -19.39
C ALA A 169 -17.14 -10.18 -18.73
N GLY A 170 -16.46 -9.11 -19.17
CA GLY A 170 -16.73 -7.74 -18.69
C GLY A 170 -18.06 -7.14 -19.16
N LYS A 171 -18.67 -7.65 -20.23
CA LYS A 171 -20.05 -7.33 -20.64
C LYS A 171 -21.07 -8.08 -19.77
N ARG A 172 -20.83 -9.37 -19.50
CA ARG A 172 -21.67 -10.18 -18.61
C ARG A 172 -21.69 -9.62 -17.18
N GLN A 173 -20.54 -9.22 -16.64
CA GLN A 173 -20.46 -8.58 -15.31
C GLN A 173 -21.22 -7.25 -15.21
N ARG A 174 -21.17 -6.40 -16.25
CA ARG A 174 -21.94 -5.15 -16.30
C ARG A 174 -23.45 -5.39 -16.38
N GLY A 175 -23.89 -6.39 -17.16
CA GLY A 175 -25.30 -6.78 -17.22
C GLY A 175 -25.84 -7.34 -15.89
N VAL A 176 -25.01 -8.08 -15.15
CA VAL A 176 -25.36 -8.60 -13.81
C VAL A 176 -25.44 -7.47 -12.77
N GLN A 177 -24.52 -6.50 -12.80
CA GLN A 177 -24.60 -5.33 -11.91
C GLN A 177 -25.79 -4.41 -12.21
N GLN A 178 -26.13 -4.19 -13.49
CA GLN A 178 -27.32 -3.42 -13.86
C GLN A 178 -28.64 -4.12 -13.49
N SER A 179 -28.69 -5.46 -13.61
CA SER A 179 -29.85 -6.24 -13.18
C SER A 179 -30.01 -6.22 -11.65
N ALA A 180 -28.91 -6.29 -10.90
CA ALA A 180 -28.94 -6.20 -9.44
C ALA A 180 -29.42 -4.82 -8.94
N LEU A 181 -28.97 -3.74 -9.58
CA LEU A 181 -29.42 -2.38 -9.28
C LEU A 181 -30.92 -2.17 -9.62
N SER A 182 -31.39 -2.75 -10.73
CA SER A 182 -32.80 -2.67 -11.13
C SER A 182 -33.72 -3.48 -10.19
N ALA A 183 -33.25 -4.62 -9.70
CA ALA A 183 -33.97 -5.44 -8.71
C ALA A 183 -34.04 -4.79 -7.31
N MET A 184 -33.08 -3.94 -6.95
CA MET A 184 -33.12 -3.16 -5.71
C MET A 184 -34.07 -1.96 -5.78
N GLN A 185 -34.19 -1.29 -6.94
CA GLN A 185 -35.15 -0.20 -7.13
C GLN A 185 -36.62 -0.68 -7.12
N ALA A 186 -36.88 -1.92 -7.53
CA ALA A 186 -38.22 -2.52 -7.49
C ALA A 186 -38.69 -2.94 -6.08
N LYS A 187 -37.83 -2.84 -5.05
CA LYS A 187 -38.14 -3.19 -3.65
C LYS A 187 -38.29 -1.98 -2.71
N LEU A 188 -38.39 -0.77 -3.24
CA LEU A 188 -38.79 0.40 -2.44
C LEU A 188 -40.30 0.34 -2.19
N PRO A 189 -40.76 0.26 -0.92
CA PRO A 189 -42.19 0.30 -0.63
C PRO A 189 -42.75 1.66 -1.02
N LEU A 190 -43.71 1.64 -1.94
CA LEU A 190 -44.56 2.77 -2.29
C LEU A 190 -45.37 3.18 -1.05
N SER A 191 -45.21 4.46 -0.68
CA SER A 191 -46.17 5.32 0.04
C SER A 191 -46.63 4.91 1.44
N LEU A 192 -46.46 5.82 2.39
CA LEU A 192 -47.43 6.05 3.45
C LEU A 192 -47.89 7.52 3.33
N PRO A 193 -49.21 7.82 3.37
CA PRO A 193 -49.70 9.17 3.64
C PRO A 193 -49.39 9.61 5.07
#